data_AF-A0A958R640-F1
#
_entry.id   AF-A0A958R640-F1
#
_cell.length_a   1.000
_cell.length_b   1.000
_cell.length_c   1.000
_cell.angle_alpha   90.00
_cell.angle_beta   90.00
_cell.angle_gamma   90.00
#
_symmetry.space_group_name_H-M   'P 1'
#
loop_
_entity.id
_entity.type
_entity.pdbx_description
1 polymer ?
#
loop_
_entity_poly.entity_id
_entity_poly.type
_entity_poly.pdbx_seq_one_letter_code
_entity_poly.pdbx_strand_id
1 'polypeptide(L)'
;VISERFDVNIEDGQSPEEAASNAVGRLWRPVLAASLTTITAFMPLLSLGGLPGKFIWQMPTVVMMALFVSLIDCYFLLPAHLDAGASKRGQYKKSKVVVLWENLYEAFLRRLINFRYFVLLGFVLILGFSVFIGATKVRKDSFPQEASEGITSKATLKKGYAPEKV
;
A
#
# COMPACT_ATOMS: atom_id res chain seq x y z
N VAL A 1 10.93 4.87 7.89
CA VAL A 1 11.34 3.80 8.84
C VAL A 1 12.84 3.70 9.02
N ILE A 2 13.67 3.53 7.97
CA ILE A 2 15.13 3.47 8.17
C ILE A 2 15.70 4.81 8.66
N SER A 3 15.31 5.92 8.02
CA SER A 3 15.70 7.27 8.44
C SER A 3 15.26 7.61 9.88
N GLU A 4 14.06 7.16 10.26
CA GLU A 4 13.53 7.34 11.61
C GLU A 4 14.33 6.54 12.63
N ARG A 5 14.70 5.28 12.31
CA ARG A 5 15.57 4.49 13.20
C ARG A 5 16.98 5.07 13.29
N PHE A 6 17.48 5.64 12.19
CA PHE A 6 18.72 6.39 12.18
C PHE A 6 18.63 7.60 13.13
N ASP A 7 17.56 8.40 13.05
CA ASP A 7 17.36 9.56 13.93
C ASP A 7 17.34 9.14 15.42
N VAL A 8 16.68 8.02 15.75
CA VAL A 8 16.70 7.45 17.11
C VAL A 8 18.11 7.04 17.53
N ASN A 9 18.89 6.37 16.66
CA ASN A 9 20.26 5.98 16.99
C ASN A 9 21.18 7.20 17.20
N ILE A 10 20.95 8.30 16.48
CA ILE A 10 21.65 9.59 16.68
C ILE A 10 21.26 10.21 18.02
N GLU A 11 19.97 10.17 18.40
CA GLU A 11 19.51 10.62 19.73
C GLU A 11 20.10 9.78 20.86
N ASP A 12 20.30 8.48 20.63
CA ASP A 12 20.97 7.55 21.55
C ASP A 12 22.50 7.79 21.64
N GLY A 13 23.04 8.73 20.85
CA GLY A 13 24.44 9.17 20.91
C GLY A 13 25.40 8.40 19.99
N GLN A 14 24.91 7.59 19.06
CA GLN A 14 25.76 6.89 18.09
C GLN A 14 26.38 7.84 17.07
N SER A 15 27.57 7.50 16.57
CA SER A 15 28.16 8.21 15.44
C SER A 15 27.30 8.05 14.18
N PRO A 16 27.27 9.02 13.25
CA PRO A 16 26.46 8.92 12.02
C PRO A 16 26.67 7.65 11.20
N GLU A 17 27.92 7.24 10.99
CA GLU A 17 28.27 6.02 10.27
C GLU A 17 27.69 4.77 10.97
N GLU A 18 27.87 4.68 12.28
CA GLU A 18 27.36 3.58 13.10
C GLU A 18 25.83 3.56 13.15
N ALA A 19 25.21 4.73 13.32
CA ALA A 19 23.77 4.90 13.34
C ALA A 19 23.11 4.43 12.03
N ALA A 20 23.73 4.74 10.88
CA ALA A 20 23.26 4.35 9.55
C ALA A 20 23.41 2.83 9.34
N SER A 21 24.58 2.28 9.65
CA SER A 21 24.85 0.84 9.55
C SER A 21 23.91 0.02 10.44
N ASN A 22 23.74 0.42 11.69
CA ASN A 22 22.83 -0.24 12.64
C ASN A 22 21.36 -0.15 12.21
N ALA A 23 20.91 1.00 11.69
CA ALA A 23 19.55 1.17 11.23
C ALA A 23 19.23 0.23 10.05
N VAL A 24 20.13 0.16 9.06
CA VAL A 24 19.98 -0.74 7.90
C VAL A 24 20.08 -2.21 8.33
N GLY A 25 21.10 -2.57 9.11
CA GLY A 25 21.33 -3.93 9.58
C GLY A 25 20.20 -4.49 10.45
N ARG A 26 19.47 -3.65 11.18
CA ARG A 26 18.31 -4.08 11.96
C ARG A 26 17.04 -4.23 11.12
N LEU A 27 16.91 -3.43 10.06
CA LEU A 27 15.67 -3.33 9.27
C LEU A 27 15.71 -4.10 7.94
N TRP A 28 16.85 -4.67 7.53
CA TRP A 28 16.94 -5.37 6.25
C TRP A 28 15.93 -6.51 6.10
N ARG A 29 15.75 -7.34 7.15
CA ARG A 29 14.79 -8.45 7.13
C ARG A 29 13.34 -7.99 7.03
N PRO A 30 12.84 -7.12 7.92
CA PRO A 30 11.44 -6.70 7.86
C PRO A 30 11.11 -5.90 6.60
N VAL A 31 12.03 -5.05 6.11
CA VAL A 31 11.81 -4.26 4.89
C VAL A 31 11.77 -5.15 3.66
N LEU A 32 12.72 -6.09 3.52
CA LEU A 32 12.72 -7.06 2.42
C LEU A 32 11.44 -7.92 2.43
N ALA A 33 11.03 -8.43 3.59
CA ALA A 33 9.82 -9.23 3.72
C ALA A 33 8.54 -8.45 3.36
N ALA A 34 8.43 -7.19 3.79
CA ALA A 34 7.29 -6.33 3.46
C ALA A 34 7.21 -6.03 1.95
N SER A 35 8.35 -5.72 1.32
CA SER A 35 8.41 -5.48 -0.12
C SER A 35 8.07 -6.75 -0.92
N LEU A 36 8.65 -7.90 -0.54
CA LEU A 36 8.34 -9.19 -1.18
C LEU A 36 6.86 -9.55 -1.04
N THR A 37 6.25 -9.33 0.12
CA THR A 37 4.82 -9.59 0.34
C THR A 37 3.96 -8.75 -0.60
N THR A 38 4.34 -7.48 -0.82
CA THR A 38 3.66 -6.61 -1.79
C THR A 38 3.80 -7.14 -3.21
N ILE A 39 5.01 -7.55 -3.62
CA ILE A 39 5.27 -8.16 -4.93
C ILE A 39 4.41 -9.42 -5.11
N THR A 40 4.38 -10.31 -4.11
CA THR A 40 3.59 -11.53 -4.12
C THR A 40 2.08 -11.24 -4.17
N ALA A 41 1.60 -10.20 -3.50
CA ALA A 41 0.19 -9.80 -3.56
C ALA A 41 -0.22 -9.32 -4.96
N PHE A 42 0.70 -8.74 -5.74
CA PHE A 42 0.47 -8.33 -7.13
C PHE A 42 0.68 -9.45 -8.15
N MET A 43 1.40 -10.51 -7.79
CA MET A 43 1.74 -11.62 -8.70
C MET A 43 0.50 -12.29 -9.34
N PRO A 44 -0.62 -12.55 -8.63
CA PRO A 44 -1.82 -13.14 -9.23
C PRO A 44 -2.42 -12.29 -10.36
N LEU A 45 -2.26 -10.96 -10.31
CA LEU A 45 -2.77 -10.08 -11.36
C LEU A 45 -2.02 -10.25 -12.67
N LEU A 46 -0.74 -10.66 -12.63
CA LEU A 46 0.04 -10.93 -13.83
C LEU A 46 -0.39 -12.21 -14.54
N SER A 47 -0.94 -13.16 -13.77
CA SER A 47 -1.43 -14.43 -14.29
C SER A 47 -2.83 -14.33 -14.93
N LEU A 48 -3.46 -13.15 -14.91
CA LEU A 48 -4.75 -12.93 -15.55
C LEU A 48 -4.61 -12.91 -17.08
N GLY A 49 -5.23 -13.89 -17.75
CA GLY A 49 -5.36 -13.92 -19.21
C GLY A 49 -6.57 -13.15 -19.74
N GLY A 50 -6.67 -13.02 -21.06
CA GLY A 50 -7.82 -12.43 -21.75
C GLY A 50 -7.72 -10.92 -22.03
N LEU A 51 -8.82 -10.33 -22.51
CA LEU A 51 -8.97 -8.89 -22.78
C LEU A 51 -8.61 -7.99 -21.58
N PRO A 52 -9.12 -8.22 -20.36
CA PRO A 52 -8.78 -7.38 -19.21
C PRO A 52 -7.31 -7.50 -18.78
N GLY A 53 -6.69 -8.68 -18.94
CA GLY A 53 -5.27 -8.88 -18.62
C GLY A 53 -4.33 -7.99 -19.43
N LYS A 54 -4.67 -7.70 -20.71
CA LYS A 54 -3.86 -6.82 -21.58
C LYS A 54 -3.83 -5.35 -21.13
N PHE A 55 -4.82 -4.90 -20.36
CA PHE A 55 -4.90 -3.55 -19.83
C PHE A 55 -4.47 -3.45 -18.36
N ILE A 56 -4.58 -4.56 -17.62
CA ILE A 56 -4.31 -4.57 -16.18
C ILE A 56 -2.84 -4.92 -15.88
N TRP A 57 -2.12 -5.63 -16.76
CA TRP A 57 -0.75 -6.09 -16.50
C TRP A 57 0.29 -4.98 -16.31
N GLN A 58 0.08 -3.81 -16.91
CA GLN A 58 1.00 -2.67 -16.83
C GLN A 58 1.11 -2.14 -15.39
N MET A 59 -0.03 -2.03 -14.68
CA MET A 59 -0.10 -1.49 -13.33
C MET A 59 0.77 -2.24 -12.30
N PRO A 60 0.60 -3.57 -12.08
CA PRO A 60 1.42 -4.31 -11.13
C PRO A 60 2.88 -4.40 -11.56
N THR A 61 3.17 -4.44 -12.87
CA THR A 61 4.55 -4.50 -13.39
C THR A 61 5.36 -3.27 -12.98
N VAL A 62 4.80 -2.07 -13.15
CA VAL A 62 5.46 -0.82 -12.76
C VAL A 62 5.66 -0.76 -11.25
N VAL A 63 4.67 -1.18 -10.45
CA VAL A 63 4.78 -1.19 -8.98
C VAL A 63 5.89 -2.11 -8.50
N MET A 64 5.99 -3.34 -9.04
CA MET A 64 7.06 -4.26 -8.65
C MET A 64 8.43 -3.70 -9.02
N MET A 65 8.60 -3.16 -10.24
CA MET A 65 9.88 -2.54 -10.64
C MET A 65 10.26 -1.36 -9.76
N ALA A 66 9.30 -0.49 -9.45
CA ALA A 66 9.52 0.64 -8.54
C ALA A 66 9.90 0.16 -7.13
N LEU A 67 9.27 -0.90 -6.61
CA LEU A 67 9.63 -1.49 -5.33
C LEU A 67 11.03 -2.10 -5.33
N PHE A 68 11.43 -2.78 -6.41
CA PHE A 68 12.79 -3.32 -6.54
C PHE A 68 13.85 -2.22 -6.55
N VAL A 69 13.66 -1.18 -7.36
CA VAL A 69 14.59 -0.04 -7.41
C VAL A 69 14.62 0.68 -6.05
N SER A 70 13.46 0.94 -5.45
CA SER A 70 13.37 1.56 -4.12
C SER A 70 14.07 0.73 -3.04
N LEU A 71 13.98 -0.60 -3.11
CA LEU A 71 14.65 -1.50 -2.18
C LEU A 71 16.17 -1.37 -2.29
N ILE A 72 16.71 -1.31 -3.52
CA ILE A 72 18.13 -1.10 -3.77
C ILE A 72 18.56 0.28 -3.24
N ASP A 73 17.84 1.34 -3.58
CA ASP A 73 18.15 2.69 -3.12
C ASP A 73 18.16 2.81 -1.59
N CYS A 74 17.23 2.13 -0.93
CA CYS A 74 17.09 2.12 0.52
C CYS A 74 18.29 1.48 1.24
N TYR A 75 18.96 0.51 0.62
CA TYR A 75 20.11 -0.18 1.21
C TYR A 75 21.46 0.42 0.82
N PHE A 76 21.59 0.94 -0.40
CA PHE A 76 22.88 1.44 -0.91
C PHE A 76 22.99 2.96 -0.85
N LEU A 77 21.98 3.68 -1.33
CA LEU A 77 22.06 5.15 -1.44
C LEU A 77 21.69 5.84 -0.12
N LEU A 78 20.69 5.31 0.58
CA LEU A 78 20.18 5.90 1.82
C LEU A 78 21.23 6.02 2.94
N PRO A 79 22.04 4.99 3.29
CA PRO A 79 23.03 5.14 4.36
C PRO A 79 24.08 6.22 4.04
N ALA A 80 24.53 6.30 2.78
CA ALA A 80 25.47 7.33 2.35
C ALA A 80 24.87 8.74 2.45
N HIS A 81 23.59 8.90 2.09
CA HIS A 81 22.91 10.19 2.19
C HIS A 81 22.64 10.61 3.64
N LEU A 82 22.32 9.65 4.51
CA LEU A 82 22.08 9.90 5.93
C LEU A 82 23.36 10.33 6.66
N ASP A 83 24.48 9.67 6.39
CA ASP A 83 25.78 10.01 6.95
C ASP A 83 26.24 11.41 6.51
N ALA A 84 26.21 11.68 5.20
CA ALA A 84 26.58 12.99 4.64
C ALA A 84 25.71 14.15 5.17
N GLY A 85 24.42 13.89 5.42
CA GLY A 85 23.47 14.87 5.95
C GLY A 85 23.49 15.02 7.49
N ALA A 86 24.15 14.10 8.21
CA ALA A 86 24.07 14.02 9.66
C ALA A 86 24.65 15.24 10.37
N SER A 87 25.74 15.82 9.83
CA SER A 87 26.42 16.99 10.40
C SER A 87 25.53 18.23 10.55
N LYS A 88 24.41 18.31 9.80
CA LYS A 88 23.45 19.42 9.84
C LYS A 88 22.21 19.13 10.69
N ARG A 89 22.09 17.92 11.24
CA ARG A 89 20.92 17.47 11.98
C ARG A 89 21.13 17.80 13.46
N GLY A 90 20.51 18.89 13.92
CA GLY A 90 20.46 19.23 15.35
C GLY A 90 19.67 18.18 16.15
N GLN A 91 19.72 18.26 17.48
CA GLN A 91 18.92 17.39 18.36
C GLN A 91 17.44 17.50 17.97
N TYR A 92 16.87 16.40 17.48
CA TYR A 92 15.46 16.33 17.13
C TYR A 92 14.64 16.40 18.43
N LYS A 93 14.03 17.56 18.68
CA LYS A 93 13.11 17.73 19.82
C LYS A 93 11.71 17.39 19.35
N LYS A 94 11.16 16.26 19.83
CA LYS A 94 9.76 15.92 19.61
C LYS A 94 8.84 17.10 19.98
N SER A 95 7.91 17.42 19.10
CA SER A 95 6.89 18.43 19.36
C SER A 95 6.03 18.01 20.55
N LYS A 96 5.66 18.97 21.42
CA LYS A 96 4.76 18.74 22.56
C LYS A 96 3.42 18.12 22.14
N VAL A 97 2.96 18.41 20.93
CA VAL A 97 1.73 17.84 20.37
C VAL A 97 1.91 16.34 20.10
N VAL A 98 3.04 15.93 19.55
CA VAL A 98 3.34 14.51 19.27
C VAL A 98 3.35 13.70 20.57
N VAL A 99 4.01 14.23 21.61
CA VAL A 99 4.07 13.57 22.94
C VAL A 99 2.67 13.47 23.58
N LEU A 100 1.82 14.49 23.43
CA LEU A 100 0.44 14.44 23.91
C LEU A 100 -0.37 13.32 23.24
N TRP A 101 -0.27 13.19 21.92
CA TRP A 101 -0.96 12.14 21.17
C TRP A 101 -0.42 10.75 21.50
N GLU A 102 0.90 10.59 21.69
CA GLU A 102 1.51 9.34 22.13
C GLU A 102 0.94 8.89 23.48
N ASN A 103 0.86 9.80 24.46
CA ASN A 103 0.30 9.50 25.78
C ASN A 103 -1.19 9.13 25.74
N LEU A 104 -1.98 9.83 24.92
CA LEU A 104 -3.40 9.52 24.75
C LEU A 104 -3.60 8.15 24.09
N TYR A 105 -2.81 7.86 23.05
CA TYR A 105 -2.83 6.58 22.36
C TYR A 105 -2.43 5.43 23.29
N GLU A 106 -1.38 5.63 24.09
CA GLU A 106 -0.93 4.64 25.06
C GLU A 106 -2.00 4.35 26.13
N ALA A 107 -2.64 5.40 26.67
CA ALA A 107 -3.74 5.24 27.63
C ALA A 107 -4.92 4.46 27.03
N PHE A 108 -5.26 4.72 25.77
CA PHE A 108 -6.32 4.03 25.05
C PHE A 108 -5.97 2.56 24.79
N LEU A 109 -4.76 2.29 24.30
CA LEU A 109 -4.25 0.93 24.05
C LEU A 109 -4.25 0.09 25.33
N ARG A 110 -3.73 0.64 26.45
CA ARG A 110 -3.70 -0.06 27.74
C ARG A 110 -5.11 -0.45 28.19
N ARG A 111 -6.11 0.39 27.91
CA ARG A 111 -7.51 0.05 28.20
C ARG A 111 -8.05 -1.03 27.26
N LEU A 112 -7.80 -0.93 25.95
CA LEU A 112 -8.26 -1.93 24.97
C LEU A 112 -7.67 -3.32 25.20
N ILE A 113 -6.39 -3.42 25.55
CA ILE A 113 -5.70 -4.70 25.78
C ILE A 113 -6.33 -5.45 26.97
N ASN A 114 -6.74 -4.74 28.03
CA ASN A 114 -7.43 -5.36 29.18
C ASN A 114 -8.83 -5.89 28.82
N PHE A 115 -9.50 -5.30 27.83
CA PHE A 115 -10.81 -5.73 27.34
C PHE A 115 -10.72 -6.63 26.09
N ARG A 116 -9.66 -7.45 25.95
CA ARG A 116 -9.39 -8.26 24.74
C ARG A 116 -10.60 -9.03 24.17
N TYR A 117 -11.46 -9.59 25.02
CA TYR A 117 -12.66 -10.30 24.56
C TYR A 117 -13.69 -9.38 23.92
N PHE A 118 -13.86 -8.18 24.47
CA PHE A 118 -14.74 -7.15 23.90
C PHE A 118 -14.19 -6.64 22.56
N VAL A 119 -12.88 -6.45 22.45
CA VAL A 119 -12.22 -6.05 21.19
C VAL A 119 -12.37 -7.13 20.11
N LEU A 120 -12.17 -8.40 20.47
CA LEU A 120 -12.38 -9.52 19.55
C LEU A 120 -13.84 -9.63 19.10
N LEU A 121 -14.79 -9.49 20.02
CA LEU A 121 -16.21 -9.52 19.68
C LEU A 121 -16.57 -8.36 18.74
N GLY A 122 -16.09 -7.16 19.01
CA GLY A 122 -16.26 -6.00 18.13
C GLY A 122 -15.68 -6.24 16.74
N PHE A 123 -14.46 -6.79 16.65
CA PHE A 123 -13.83 -7.14 15.37
C PHE A 123 -14.65 -8.15 14.57
N VAL A 124 -15.14 -9.23 15.21
CA VAL A 124 -15.96 -10.25 14.55
C VAL A 124 -17.30 -9.67 14.09
N LEU A 125 -17.94 -8.82 14.90
CA LEU A 125 -19.20 -8.15 14.51
C LEU A 125 -19.00 -7.22 13.32
N ILE A 126 -17.94 -6.42 13.31
CA ILE A 126 -17.63 -5.51 12.20
C ILE A 126 -17.33 -6.30 10.92
N LEU A 127 -16.57 -7.39 11.01
CA LEU A 127 -16.31 -8.26 9.87
C LEU A 127 -17.59 -8.89 9.33
N GLY A 128 -18.42 -9.45 10.21
CA GLY A 128 -19.70 -10.05 9.83
C GLY A 128 -20.62 -9.02 9.16
N PHE A 129 -20.70 -7.81 9.71
CA PHE A 129 -21.48 -6.72 9.15
C PHE A 129 -20.95 -6.25 7.79
N SER A 130 -19.63 -6.17 7.62
CA SER A 130 -18.99 -5.82 6.35
C SER A 130 -19.31 -6.84 5.25
N VAL A 131 -19.20 -8.14 5.56
CA VAL A 131 -19.55 -9.21 4.62
C VAL A 131 -21.04 -9.18 4.29
N PHE A 132 -21.91 -8.95 5.27
CA PHE A 132 -23.35 -8.86 5.08
C PHE A 132 -23.75 -7.74 4.11
N ILE A 133 -23.18 -6.54 4.27
CA ILE A 133 -23.43 -5.42 3.34
C ILE A 133 -22.86 -5.75 1.95
N GLY A 134 -21.63 -6.31 1.90
CA GLY A 134 -20.98 -6.69 0.64
C GLY A 134 -21.81 -7.69 -0.18
N ALA A 135 -22.42 -8.67 0.48
CA ALA A 135 -23.24 -9.68 -0.17
C ALA A 135 -24.61 -9.16 -0.64
N THR A 136 -25.21 -8.21 0.08
CA THR A 136 -26.61 -7.81 -0.14
C THR A 136 -26.76 -6.56 -1.03
N LYS A 137 -25.79 -5.64 -1.02
CA LYS A 137 -25.94 -4.33 -1.68
C LYS A 137 -24.99 -4.08 -2.85
N VAL A 138 -23.94 -4.89 -3.03
CA VAL A 138 -22.94 -4.65 -4.09
C VAL A 138 -23.42 -5.28 -5.40
N ARG A 139 -23.83 -4.44 -6.34
CA ARG A 139 -24.14 -4.84 -7.72
C ARG A 139 -22.84 -5.24 -8.42
N LYS A 140 -22.80 -6.47 -8.93
CA LYS A 140 -21.62 -7.03 -9.61
C LYS A 140 -21.67 -6.67 -11.09
N ASP A 141 -21.45 -5.40 -11.39
CA ASP A 141 -21.35 -4.93 -12.77
C ASP A 141 -19.92 -5.21 -13.26
N SER A 142 -19.75 -6.10 -14.26
CA SER A 142 -18.42 -6.60 -14.67
C SER A 142 -17.56 -5.56 -15.37
N PHE A 143 -18.16 -4.52 -15.94
CA PHE A 143 -17.45 -3.36 -16.51
C PHE A 143 -18.34 -2.12 -16.44
N PRO A 144 -17.83 -0.97 -16.00
CA PRO A 144 -18.51 0.30 -16.25
C PRO A 144 -18.62 0.47 -17.77
N GLN A 145 -19.83 0.66 -18.29
CA GLN A 145 -19.97 1.07 -19.69
C GLN A 145 -19.36 2.47 -19.77
N GLU A 146 -18.20 2.61 -20.43
CA GLU A 146 -17.75 3.92 -20.87
C GLU A 146 -18.93 4.57 -21.60
N ALA A 147 -19.23 5.82 -21.25
CA ALA A 147 -20.24 6.60 -21.93
C ALA A 147 -19.79 6.74 -23.39
N SER A 148 -20.23 5.81 -24.24
CA SER A 148 -20.18 5.94 -25.68
C SER A 148 -20.94 7.20 -26.02
N GLU A 149 -20.23 8.28 -26.33
CA GLU A 149 -20.82 9.52 -26.86
C GLU A 149 -21.53 9.30 -28.22
N GLY A 150 -21.56 8.08 -28.75
CA GLY A 150 -22.35 7.68 -29.90
C GLY A 150 -23.55 6.80 -29.54
N ILE A 151 -24.75 7.23 -29.92
CA ILE A 151 -25.93 6.35 -30.00
C ILE A 151 -25.73 5.43 -31.22
N THR A 152 -25.36 4.18 -30.99
CA THR A 152 -25.24 3.19 -32.08
C THR A 152 -26.58 2.47 -32.28
N SER A 153 -27.40 2.94 -33.22
CA SER A 153 -28.62 2.22 -33.62
C SER A 153 -28.28 1.10 -34.61
N LYS A 154 -28.44 -0.17 -34.21
CA LYS A 154 -28.33 -1.32 -35.11
C LYS A 154 -29.72 -1.72 -35.59
N ALA A 155 -30.03 -1.50 -36.87
CA ALA A 155 -31.21 -2.07 -37.51
C ALA A 155 -30.83 -3.42 -38.15
N THR A 156 -31.43 -4.51 -37.68
CA THR A 156 -31.24 -5.83 -38.29
C THR A 156 -32.40 -6.11 -39.25
N LEU A 157 -32.12 -6.08 -40.55
CA LEU A 157 -33.09 -6.44 -41.60
C LEU A 157 -33.29 -7.96 -41.64
N LYS A 158 -34.52 -8.41 -41.88
CA LYS A 158 -34.86 -9.83 -42.05
C LYS A 158 -34.13 -10.37 -43.30
N LYS A 159 -33.56 -11.57 -43.22
CA LYS A 159 -32.72 -12.16 -44.29
C LYS A 159 -33.53 -12.30 -45.59
N GLY A 160 -33.18 -11.53 -46.62
CA GLY A 160 -33.83 -11.58 -47.95
C GLY A 160 -34.12 -10.23 -48.64
N TYR A 161 -33.90 -9.09 -47.97
CA TYR A 161 -34.05 -7.78 -48.62
C TYR A 161 -32.74 -7.33 -49.27
N ALA A 162 -32.78 -6.98 -50.56
CA ALA A 162 -31.64 -6.43 -51.29
C ALA A 162 -31.32 -5.00 -50.79
N PRO A 163 -30.03 -4.63 -50.66
CA PRO A 163 -29.60 -3.36 -50.06
C PRO A 163 -29.89 -2.11 -50.91
N GLU A 164 -30.62 -2.23 -52.01
CA GLU A 164 -30.79 -1.18 -53.03
C GLU A 164 -32.01 -0.26 -52.79
N LYS A 165 -32.71 -0.42 -51.67
CA LYS A 165 -33.82 0.49 -51.29
C LYS A 165 -33.67 0.96 -49.85
N VAL A 166 -32.61 1.72 -49.59
CA VAL A 166 -32.49 2.61 -48.42
C VAL A 166 -31.94 3.93 -48.90
#